data_AF-X1FJ69-F1
#
_entry.id   AF-X1FJ69-F1
#
_cell.length_a   1.000
_cell.length_b   1.000
_cell.length_c   1.000
_cell.angle_alpha   90.00
_cell.angle_beta   90.00
_cell.angle_gamma   90.00
#
_symmetry.space_group_name_H-M   'P 1'
#
loop_
_entity.id
_entity.type
_entity.pdbx_description
1 polymer ?
#
loop_
_entity_poly.entity_id
_entity_poly.type
_entity_poly.pdbx_seq_one_letter_code
_entity_poly.pdbx_strand_id
1 'polypeptide(L)'
;PGQKNIGSTTADTDRGSHQMLEIAYRVVGSSLFKVLSDGSHTSLGTIPGFDRCIFADDGINLFIVSDNIVSQYSSSTGLVETVS
;
A
#
# COMPACT_ATOMS: atom_id res chain seq x y z
N PRO A 1 27.10 23.26 7.10
CA PRO A 1 27.59 21.88 7.29
C PRO A 1 26.72 20.90 6.50
N GLY A 2 27.32 20.27 5.48
CA GLY A 2 26.63 19.63 4.36
C GLY A 2 25.80 18.41 4.72
N GLN A 3 24.51 18.47 4.40
CA GLN A 3 23.69 17.26 4.34
C GLN A 3 24.16 16.42 3.15
N LYS A 4 24.57 15.19 3.47
CA LYS A 4 25.04 14.18 2.54
C LYS A 4 23.88 13.80 1.60
N ASN A 5 23.80 14.45 0.44
CA ASN A 5 23.23 13.81 -0.74
C ASN A 5 24.25 12.76 -1.18
N ILE A 6 23.89 11.48 -1.28
CA ILE A 6 24.15 10.56 -2.41
C ILE A 6 23.47 9.22 -2.09
N GLY A 7 22.62 8.78 -3.01
CA GLY A 7 22.25 7.39 -3.20
C GLY A 7 20.92 7.31 -3.93
N SER A 8 20.95 7.08 -5.24
CA SER A 8 19.80 6.56 -5.98
C SER A 8 19.35 5.28 -5.30
N THR A 9 18.46 5.37 -4.32
CA THR A 9 17.68 4.23 -3.93
C THR A 9 16.61 4.13 -5.00
N THR A 10 16.70 3.12 -5.86
CA THR A 10 15.53 2.42 -6.38
C THR A 10 14.71 1.82 -5.21
N ALA A 11 14.45 2.63 -4.18
CA ALA A 11 13.42 2.39 -3.21
C ALA A 11 12.18 2.88 -3.93
N ASP A 12 11.35 1.91 -4.31
CA ASP A 12 10.05 2.17 -4.87
C ASP A 12 9.32 3.26 -4.06
N THR A 13 8.71 4.22 -4.76
CA THR A 13 8.05 5.36 -4.14
C THR A 13 6.98 4.89 -3.16
N ASP A 14 7.03 5.36 -1.91
CA ASP A 14 5.90 5.20 -1.00
C ASP A 14 4.71 6.02 -1.51
N ARG A 15 3.60 5.33 -1.77
CA ARG A 15 2.37 5.90 -2.35
C ARG A 15 1.29 6.13 -1.29
N GLY A 16 1.58 5.91 -0.01
CA GLY A 16 0.67 6.15 1.09
C GLY A 16 0.47 4.93 1.98
N SER A 17 -0.14 5.18 3.15
CA SER A 17 -0.42 4.18 4.17
C SER A 17 -1.76 4.44 4.85
N HIS A 18 -2.35 3.38 5.38
CA HIS A 18 -3.65 3.40 6.04
C HIS A 18 -3.73 2.32 7.13
N GLN A 19 -4.56 2.52 8.14
CA GLN A 19 -4.77 1.55 9.22
C GLN A 19 -6.20 1.01 9.18
N MET A 20 -6.36 -0.31 9.12
CA MET A 20 -7.65 -1.02 9.16
C MET A 20 -7.58 -2.08 10.26
N LEU A 21 -8.51 -2.01 11.24
CA LEU A 21 -8.53 -2.88 12.43
C LEU A 21 -7.16 -2.98 13.13
N GLU A 22 -6.55 -1.82 13.37
CA GLU A 22 -5.22 -1.68 14.00
C GLU A 22 -4.03 -2.21 13.18
N ILE A 23 -4.28 -2.86 12.05
CA ILE A 23 -3.24 -3.34 11.13
C ILE A 23 -2.89 -2.21 10.16
N ALA A 24 -1.60 -1.88 10.07
CA ALA A 24 -1.12 -0.90 9.12
C ALA A 24 -0.85 -1.53 7.74
N TYR A 25 -1.29 -0.83 6.71
CA TYR A 25 -1.12 -1.17 5.31
C TYR A 25 -0.43 -0.02 4.60
N ARG A 26 0.43 -0.32 3.63
CA ARG A 26 1.10 0.70 2.82
C ARG A 26 1.30 0.23 1.39
N VAL A 27 1.28 1.16 0.46
CA VAL A 27 1.60 0.90 -0.94
C VAL A 27 2.98 1.47 -1.23
N VAL A 28 3.89 0.62 -1.70
CA VAL A 28 5.25 1.00 -2.08
C VAL A 28 5.49 0.48 -3.50
N GLY A 29 5.76 1.39 -4.43
CA GLY A 29 5.80 1.06 -5.86
C GLY A 29 4.45 0.57 -6.34
N SER A 30 4.41 -0.66 -6.86
CA SER A 30 3.16 -1.31 -7.27
C SER A 30 2.64 -2.34 -6.26
N SER A 31 3.23 -2.46 -5.07
CA SER A 31 2.88 -3.52 -4.12
C SER A 31 2.18 -2.99 -2.87
N LEU A 32 1.07 -3.64 -2.49
CA LEU A 32 0.45 -3.47 -1.18
C LEU A 32 1.16 -4.34 -0.15
N PHE A 33 1.56 -3.74 0.96
CA PHE A 33 2.17 -4.42 2.09
C PHE A 33 1.30 -4.30 3.34
N LYS A 34 1.21 -5.40 4.10
CA LYS A 34 0.78 -5.40 5.50
C LYS A 34 2.01 -5.28 6.39
N VAL A 35 1.97 -4.37 7.36
CA VAL A 35 2.99 -4.22 8.40
C VAL A 35 2.60 -5.11 9.59
N LEU A 36 3.51 -6.01 9.97
CA LEU A 36 3.35 -6.89 11.13
C LEU A 36 3.76 -6.15 12.41
N SER A 37 3.37 -6.70 13.56
CA SER A 37 3.64 -6.09 14.88
C SER A 37 5.14 -5.98 15.21
N ASP A 38 5.98 -6.79 14.57
CA ASP A 38 7.44 -6.73 14.69
C ASP A 38 8.10 -5.71 13.72
N GLY A 39 7.28 -4.99 12.95
CA GLY A 39 7.72 -4.03 11.93
C GLY A 39 8.14 -4.65 10.59
N SER A 40 8.05 -5.97 10.44
CA SER A 40 8.28 -6.63 9.16
C SER A 40 7.09 -6.42 8.21
N HIS A 41 7.31 -6.62 6.90
CA HIS A 41 6.29 -6.40 5.87
C HIS A 41 5.96 -7.70 5.14
N THR A 42 4.67 -7.93 4.88
CA THR A 42 4.18 -9.01 4.01
C THR A 42 3.55 -8.39 2.77
N SER A 43 3.99 -8.79 1.57
CA SER A 43 3.35 -8.36 0.31
C SER A 43 2.03 -9.10 0.12
N LEU A 44 0.97 -8.35 -0.19
CA LEU A 44 -0.39 -8.85 -0.33
C LEU A 44 -0.88 -8.89 -1.78
N GLY A 45 -0.27 -8.10 -2.66
CA GLY A 45 -0.66 -8.05 -4.07
C GLY A 45 -0.28 -6.74 -4.74
N THR A 46 -0.72 -6.60 -6.00
CA THR A 46 -0.37 -5.47 -6.86
C THR A 46 -1.44 -4.39 -6.83
N ILE A 47 -1.04 -3.14 -6.62
CA ILE A 47 -1.86 -1.94 -6.79
C ILE A 47 -1.37 -1.23 -8.06
N PRO A 48 -2.20 -1.17 -9.11
CA PRO A 48 -1.83 -0.52 -10.36
C PRO A 48 -1.64 1.00 -10.19
N GLY A 49 -1.04 1.60 -11.21
CA GLY A 49 -0.76 3.04 -11.22
C GLY A 49 0.56 3.41 -10.55
N PHE A 50 0.83 4.71 -10.53
CA PHE A 50 2.05 5.31 -9.97
C PHE A 50 1.75 6.51 -9.06
N ASP A 51 0.52 7.04 -9.12
CA ASP A 51 0.09 8.16 -8.28
C ASP A 51 -0.05 7.78 -6.80
N ARG A 52 -0.14 8.78 -5.93
CA ARG A 52 -0.42 8.54 -4.50
C ARG A 52 -1.80 7.90 -4.35
N CYS A 53 -1.87 6.90 -3.48
CA CYS A 53 -3.08 6.17 -3.19
C CYS A 53 -3.96 6.92 -2.18
N ILE A 54 -5.27 6.86 -2.42
CA ILE A 54 -6.31 7.24 -1.45
C ILE A 54 -6.91 5.95 -0.90
N PHE A 55 -7.11 5.88 0.41
CA PHE A 55 -7.56 4.67 1.10
C PHE A 55 -8.90 4.90 1.79
N ALA A 56 -9.73 3.86 1.82
CA ALA A 56 -10.94 3.78 2.62
C ALA A 56 -11.19 2.31 3.01
N ASP A 57 -11.77 2.05 4.17
CA ASP A 57 -12.05 0.69 4.62
C ASP A 57 -13.39 0.57 5.35
N ASP A 58 -13.89 -0.67 5.44
CA ASP A 58 -15.07 -1.06 6.22
C ASP A 58 -14.71 -2.03 7.38
N GLY A 59 -13.43 -2.16 7.70
CA GLY A 59 -12.88 -3.13 8.65
C GLY A 59 -12.62 -4.54 8.07
N ILE A 60 -13.17 -4.89 6.91
CA ILE A 60 -12.91 -6.18 6.25
C ILE A 60 -12.23 -5.96 4.90
N ASN A 61 -12.71 -4.98 4.14
CA ASN A 61 -12.26 -4.60 2.82
C ASN A 61 -11.56 -3.25 2.90
N LEU A 62 -10.37 -3.21 2.30
CA LEU A 62 -9.59 -2.00 2.10
C LEU A 62 -9.67 -1.61 0.62
N PHE A 63 -10.31 -0.49 0.34
CA PHE A 63 -10.38 0.12 -0.98
C PHE A 63 -9.22 1.10 -1.17
N ILE A 64 -8.56 0.99 -2.32
CA ILE A 64 -7.34 1.72 -2.66
C ILE A 64 -7.55 2.32 -4.04
N VAL A 65 -7.52 3.64 -4.15
CA VAL A 65 -7.73 4.35 -5.42
C VAL A 65 -6.43 5.02 -5.85
N SER A 66 -6.03 4.76 -7.11
CA SER A 66 -4.94 5.46 -7.80
C SER A 66 -5.21 5.47 -9.29
N ASP A 67 -4.87 6.56 -9.98
CA ASP A 67 -4.98 6.65 -11.45
C ASP A 67 -6.37 6.29 -12.00
N ASN A 68 -7.43 6.67 -11.29
CA ASN A 68 -8.83 6.29 -11.57
C ASN A 68 -9.12 4.78 -11.56
N ILE A 69 -8.21 3.97 -11.00
CA ILE A 69 -8.39 2.55 -10.77
C ILE A 69 -8.72 2.34 -9.30
N VAL A 70 -9.78 1.57 -9.04
CA VAL A 70 -10.15 1.14 -7.70
C VAL A 70 -9.67 -0.29 -7.51
N SER A 71 -8.86 -0.53 -6.49
CA SER A 71 -8.47 -1.86 -6.04
C SER A 71 -9.09 -2.16 -4.68
N GLN A 72 -9.45 -3.41 -4.46
CA GLN A 72 -9.96 -3.90 -3.19
C GLN A 72 -9.02 -4.98 -2.67
N TYR A 73 -8.53 -4.81 -1.44
CA TYR A 73 -7.98 -5.90 -0.65
C TYR A 73 -9.05 -6.41 0.32
N SER A 74 -9.31 -7.71 0.35
CA SER A 74 -10.18 -8.30 1.38
C SER A 74 -9.37 -9.09 2.40
N SER A 75 -9.48 -8.73 3.67
CA SER A 75 -8.85 -9.47 4.78
C SER A 75 -9.45 -10.87 4.96
N SER A 76 -10.65 -11.12 4.44
CA SER A 76 -11.31 -12.43 4.50
C SER A 76 -10.71 -13.45 3.52
N THR A 77 -10.33 -13.01 2.33
CA THR A 77 -9.75 -13.85 1.28
C THR A 77 -8.23 -13.73 1.19
N GLY A 78 -7.68 -12.62 1.69
CA GLY A 78 -6.25 -12.29 1.55
C GLY A 78 -5.86 -11.86 0.14
N LEU A 79 -6.83 -11.49 -0.70
CA LEU A 79 -6.59 -11.18 -2.12
C LEU A 79 -6.77 -9.68 -2.42
N VAL A 80 -6.03 -9.23 -3.44
CA VAL A 80 -6.16 -7.91 -4.06
C VAL A 80 -6.78 -8.07 -5.45
N GLU A 81 -7.87 -7.36 -5.71
CA GLU A 81 -8.57 -7.37 -7.00
C GLU A 81 -8.86 -5.94 -7.48
N THR A 82 -8.93 -5.73 -8.79
CA THR A 82 -9.40 -4.47 -9.37
C THR A 82 -10.93 -4.49 -9.44
N VAL A 83 -11.55 -3.42 -8.98
CA VAL A 83 -13.01 -3.22 -9.03
C VAL A 83 -13.34 -2.42 -10.27
N SER A 84 -14.22 -2.97 -11.13
CA SER A 84 -14.67 -2.37 -12.39
C SER A 84 -16.06 -1.75 -12.28
#